data_AF-A0A1Z9E342-F1
#
_entry.id   AF-A0A1Z9E342-F1
#
_cell.length_a   1.000
_cell.length_b   1.000
_cell.length_c   1.000
_cell.angle_alpha   90.00
_cell.angle_beta   90.00
_cell.angle_gamma   90.00
#
_symmetry.space_group_name_H-M   'P 1'
#
loop_
_entity.id
_entity.type
_entity.pdbx_description
1 polymer ?
#
loop_
_entity_poly.entity_id
_entity_poly.type
_entity_poly.pdbx_seq_one_letter_code
_entity_poly.pdbx_strand_id
1 'polypeptide(L)' 'MNQPDIDNLIGVEEAAHILGFKQRKKVDSLIAEGYLKLQKKPLSKRKWLDRREVLNLPKPLPIPPPPEFFSK' A
#
# COMPACT_ATOMS: atom_id res chain seq x y z
N MET A 1 12.46 -16.22 -7.50
CA MET A 1 12.26 -14.83 -7.96
C MET A 1 10.78 -14.70 -8.30
N ASN A 2 9.99 -13.96 -7.51
CA ASN A 2 8.56 -13.79 -7.78
C ASN A 2 8.38 -12.65 -8.79
N GLN A 3 8.25 -13.00 -10.07
CA GLN A 3 7.87 -12.06 -11.12
C GLN A 3 6.43 -11.60 -10.84
N PRO A 4 6.11 -10.29 -10.85
CA PRO A 4 4.73 -9.86 -10.79
C PRO A 4 4.05 -10.26 -12.11
N ASP A 5 3.08 -11.16 -12.05
CA ASP A 5 2.18 -11.44 -13.16
C ASP A 5 1.56 -10.10 -13.60
N ILE A 6 1.67 -9.76 -14.88
CA ILE A 6 1.20 -8.46 -15.42
C ILE A 6 -0.31 -8.27 -15.16
N ASP A 7 -1.06 -9.36 -15.05
CA ASP A 7 -2.48 -9.41 -14.70
C ASP A 7 -2.78 -9.06 -13.23
N ASN A 8 -1.79 -9.13 -12.33
CA ASN A 8 -1.93 -8.80 -10.91
C ASN A 8 -1.52 -7.36 -10.57
N LEU A 9 -1.23 -6.53 -11.57
CA LEU A 9 -0.95 -5.12 -11.37
C LEU A 9 -2.24 -4.33 -11.18
N ILE A 10 -2.34 -3.64 -10.05
CA ILE A 10 -3.46 -2.77 -9.71
C ILE A 10 -3.05 -1.30 -9.68
N GLY A 11 -4.01 -0.43 -9.95
CA GLY A 11 -3.82 1.02 -9.82
C GLY A 11 -3.76 1.45 -8.35
N VAL A 12 -3.24 2.66 -8.11
CA VAL A 12 -3.15 3.25 -6.77
C VAL A 12 -4.51 3.42 -6.10
N GLU A 13 -5.55 3.72 -6.88
CA GLU A 13 -6.92 3.89 -6.37
C GLU A 13 -7.50 2.57 -5.87
N GLU A 14 -7.34 1.50 -6.65
CA GLU A 14 -7.77 0.16 -6.24
C GLU A 14 -6.99 -0.33 -5.02
N ALA A 15 -5.68 -0.07 -4.98
CA ALA A 15 -4.86 -0.38 -3.81
C ALA A 15 -5.34 0.36 -2.54
N ALA A 16 -5.80 1.61 -2.68
CA ALA A 16 -6.36 2.37 -1.56
C ALA A 16 -7.63 1.69 -1.03
N HIS A 17 -8.53 1.24 -1.91
CA HIS A 17 -9.73 0.52 -1.53
C HIS A 17 -9.42 -0.79 -0.81
N ILE A 18 -8.46 -1.59 -1.32
CA ILE A 18 -8.05 -2.86 -0.71
C ILE A 18 -7.48 -2.66 0.70
N LEU A 19 -6.69 -1.61 0.91
CA LEU A 19 -6.11 -1.26 2.20
C LEU A 19 -7.10 -0.57 3.15
N GLY A 20 -8.33 -0.30 2.70
CA GLY A 20 -9.35 0.41 3.49
C GLY A 20 -9.10 1.92 3.62
N PHE A 21 -8.26 2.50 2.76
CA PHE A 21 -8.04 3.94 2.71
C PHE A 21 -9.08 4.63 1.83
N LYS A 22 -9.67 5.71 2.36
CA LYS A 22 -10.57 6.59 1.60
C LYS A 22 -9.84 7.46 0.58
N GLN A 23 -8.53 7.65 0.72
CA GLN A 23 -7.74 8.57 -0.11
C GLN A 23 -6.48 7.90 -0.64
N ARG A 24 -6.20 8.13 -1.94
CA ARG A 24 -4.97 7.70 -2.62
C ARG A 24 -3.68 8.19 -1.96
N LYS A 25 -3.72 9.35 -1.29
CA LYS A 25 -2.55 9.99 -0.68
C LYS A 25 -1.87 9.09 0.36
N LYS A 26 -2.64 8.26 1.08
CA LYS A 26 -2.08 7.29 2.04
C LYS A 26 -1.24 6.21 1.35
N VAL A 27 -1.68 5.76 0.17
CA VAL A 27 -0.92 4.82 -0.65
C VAL A 27 0.33 5.48 -1.23
N ASP A 28 0.24 6.74 -1.68
CA ASP A 28 1.43 7.49 -2.11
C ASP A 28 2.48 7.64 -0.99
N SER A 29 2.04 7.87 0.26
CA SER A 29 2.94 7.86 1.44
C SER A 29 3.60 6.49 1.64
N LEU A 30 2.84 5.39 1.58
CA LEU A 30 3.40 4.04 1.69
C LEU A 30 4.42 3.72 0.59
N ILE A 31 4.21 4.22 -0.62
CA ILE A 31 5.19 4.11 -1.71
C ILE A 31 6.45 4.94 -1.40
N ALA A 32 6.28 6.19 -0.93
CA ALA A 32 7.40 7.06 -0.60
C ALA A 32 8.24 6.53 0.58
N GLU A 33 7.59 5.88 1.54
CA GLU A 33 8.20 5.21 2.68
C GLU A 33 8.84 3.86 2.31
N GLY A 34 8.62 3.36 1.09
CA GLY A 34 9.24 2.13 0.58
C GLY A 34 8.52 0.83 0.96
N TYR A 35 7.34 0.91 1.58
CA TYR A 35 6.50 -0.27 1.88
C TYR A 35 5.86 -0.89 0.63
N LEU A 36 5.67 -0.08 -0.41
CA LEU A 36 5.08 -0.49 -1.68
C LEU A 36 5.98 -0.16 -2.86
N LYS A 37 6.22 -1.15 -3.71
CA LYS A 37 7.06 -1.05 -4.89
C LYS A 37 6.24 -0.69 -6.11
N LEU A 38 6.63 0.41 -6.75
CA LEU A 38 6.07 0.80 -8.04
C LEU A 38 6.56 -0.12 -9.16
N GLN A 39 5.60 -0.75 -9.82
CA GLN A 39 5.81 -1.52 -11.02
C GLN A 39 5.64 -0.62 -12.24
N LYS A 40 6.52 -0.78 -13.22
CA LYS A 40 6.43 -0.08 -14.51
C LYS A 40 5.86 -1.05 -15.53
N LYS A 41 4.66 -0.76 -16.04
CA LYS A 41 4.11 -1.48 -17.18
C LYS A 41 4.69 -0.86 -18.47
N PRO A 42 5.23 -1.66 -19.42
CA PRO A 42 5.64 -1.13 -20.71
C PRO A 42 4.43 -0.45 -21.35
N LEU A 43 4.60 0.79 -21.82
CA LEU A 43 3.59 1.68 -22.44
C LEU A 43 2.66 2.45 -21.49
N SER A 44 2.73 2.25 -20.17
CA SER A 44 1.87 3.00 -19.24
C SER A 44 2.63 4.09 -18.49
N LYS A 45 2.13 5.33 -18.56
CA LYS A 45 2.59 6.45 -17.71
C LYS A 45 2.00 6.41 -16.29
N ARG A 46 1.09 5.47 -16.01
CA ARG A 46 0.42 5.34 -14.70
C ARG A 46 1.28 4.56 -13.72
N LYS A 47 1.08 4.85 -12.44
CA LYS A 47 1.65 4.11 -11.31
C LYS A 47 0.91 2.78 -11.13
N TRP A 48 1.64 1.67 -11.10
CA TRP A 48 1.09 0.34 -10.87
C TRP A 48 1.73 -0.28 -9.63
N LEU A 49 0.95 -1.05 -8.91
CA LEU A 49 1.35 -1.76 -7.70
C LEU A 49 1.01 -3.24 -7.86
N ASP A 50 1.80 -4.12 -7.27
CA ASP A 50 1.46 -5.54 -7.24
C ASP A 50 0.36 -5.80 -6.21
N ARG A 51 -0.72 -6.45 -6.64
CA ARG A 51 -1.86 -6.75 -5.77
C ARG A 51 -1.47 -7.63 -4.57
N ARG A 52 -0.59 -8.61 -4.76
CA ARG A 52 -0.17 -9.52 -3.69
C ARG A 52 0.66 -8.76 -2.67
N GLU A 53 1.51 -7.84 -3.11
CA GLU A 53 2.29 -6.98 -2.22
C GLU A 53 1.38 -6.07 -1.39
N VAL A 54 0.36 -5.48 -2.01
CA VAL A 54 -0.66 -4.67 -1.31
C VAL A 54 -1.44 -5.49 -0.28
N LEU A 55 -1.78 -6.74 -0.58
CA LEU A 55 -2.49 -7.63 0.35
C LEU A 55 -1.58 -8.16 1.48
N ASN A 56 -0.30 -8.35 1.20
CA ASN A 56 0.70 -8.83 2.17
C ASN A 56 1.39 -7.70 2.93
N LEU A 57 0.95 -6.45 2.73
CA LEU A 57 1.49 -5.30 3.44
C LEU A 57 1.29 -5.54 4.94
N PRO A 58 2.36 -5.54 5.76
CA PRO A 58 2.23 -5.81 7.17
C PRO A 58 1.22 -4.81 7.77
N LYS A 59 0.21 -5.35 8.48
CA LYS A 59 -0.76 -4.52 9.19
C LYS A 59 0.02 -3.49 10.02
N PRO A 60 -0.31 -2.19 9.93
CA PRO A 60 0.35 -1.20 10.76
C PRO A 60 0.22 -1.65 12.21
N LEU A 61 1.33 -1.56 12.95
CA LEU A 61 1.33 -1.87 14.38
C LEU A 61 0.21 -1.04 15.03
N PRO A 62 -0.59 -1.64 15.94
CA PRO A 62 -1.60 -0.89 16.64
C PRO A 62 -0.93 0.32 17.27
N ILE A 63 -1.46 1.51 16.97
CA ILE A 63 -1.02 2.75 17.60
C ILE A 63 -1.10 2.52 19.11
N PRO A 64 0.01 2.71 19.86
CA PRO A 64 -0.06 2.59 21.31
C PRO A 64 -1.16 3.54 21.80
N PRO A 65 -2.00 3.10 22.76
CA PRO A 65 -3.06 3.95 23.26
C PRO A 65 -2.47 5.27 23.82
N PRO A 66 -3.21 6.38 23.78
CA PRO A 66 -2.73 7.66 24.28
C PRO A 66 -2.22 7.53 25.72
N PRO A 67 -1.13 8.22 26.09
CA PRO A 67 -0.55 8.17 27.44
C PRO A 67 -1.56 8.54 28.55
N GLU A 68 -2.63 9.27 28.20
CA GLU A 68 -3.75 9.62 29.09
C GLU A 68 -4.49 8.40 29.65
N PHE A 69 -4.43 7.23 28.99
CA PHE A 69 -5.02 5.98 29.47
C PHE A 69 -4.14 5.21 30.46
N PHE A 70 -2.89 5.61 30.66
CA PHE A 70 -1.91 4.92 31.51
C PHE A 70 -1.74 5.54 32.91
N SER A 71 -2.41 6.66 33.20
CA SER A 71 -2.39 7.27 34.54
C SER A 71 -3.46 6.63 35.42
N LYS A 72 -3.03 5.84 36.40
CA LYS A 72 -3.85 5.33 37.51
C LYS A 72 -3.37 5.92 38.83
#